data_AF-A0A2G8ITN5-F1
#
_entry.id   AF-A0A2G8ITN5-F1
#
_cell.length_a   1.000
_cell.length_b   1.000
_cell.length_c   1.000
_cell.angle_alpha   90.00
_cell.angle_beta   90.00
_cell.angle_gamma   90.00
#
_symmetry.space_group_name_H-M   'P 1'
#
loop_
_entity.id
_entity.type
_entity.pdbx_description
1 polymer ?
#
loop_
_entity_poly.entity_id
_entity_poly.type
_entity_poly.pdbx_seq_one_letter_code
_entity_poly.pdbx_strand_id
1 'polypeptide(L)' 'MGKRVNVRPRLKELMKADGWTQTRLSEASGVPQGSISRFDSNGRHEDWQVVALMKAGGWTYEELFEIEDGSDEE' A
#
# COMPACT_ATOMS: atom_id res chain seq x y z
N MET A 1 -9.60 4.22 26.48
CA MET A 1 -9.98 3.91 25.09
C MET A 1 -8.74 4.15 24.23
N GLY A 2 -8.30 3.21 23.39
CA GLY A 2 -7.18 3.48 22.49
C GLY A 2 -7.62 4.43 21.38
N LYS A 3 -6.74 5.36 20.96
CA LYS A 3 -6.97 6.21 19.80
C LYS A 3 -7.27 5.35 18.58
N ARG A 4 -8.27 5.72 17.79
CA ARG A 4 -8.47 5.11 16.48
C ARG A 4 -7.38 5.64 15.55
N VAL A 5 -6.80 4.77 14.74
CA VAL A 5 -5.84 5.14 13.69
C VAL A 5 -6.52 4.90 12.36
N ASN A 6 -6.44 5.88 11.46
CA ASN A 6 -6.90 5.76 10.09
C ASN A 6 -5.71 5.38 9.21
N VAL A 7 -5.83 4.30 8.44
CA VAL A 7 -4.76 3.76 7.60
C VAL A 7 -5.27 3.67 6.18
N ARG A 8 -4.59 4.33 5.24
CA ARG A 8 -4.99 4.41 3.83
C ARG A 8 -3.85 3.97 2.90
N PRO A 9 -4.06 2.98 2.02
CA PRO A 9 -3.05 2.62 1.02
C PRO A 9 -2.84 3.73 -0.01
N ARG A 10 -1.59 3.90 -0.47
CA ARG A 10 -1.21 4.93 -1.47
C ARG A 10 -0.26 4.42 -2.55
N LEU A 11 -0.38 3.15 -2.94
CA LEU A 11 0.55 2.49 -3.85
C LEU A 11 0.66 3.19 -5.22
N LYS A 12 -0.43 3.70 -5.79
CA LYS A 12 -0.37 4.38 -7.09
C LYS A 12 0.49 5.63 -7.07
N GLU A 13 0.46 6.37 -5.96
CA GLU A 13 1.28 7.58 -5.81
C GLU A 13 2.75 7.23 -5.70
N LEU A 14 3.11 6.23 -4.89
CA LEU A 14 4.47 5.73 -4.78
C LEU A 14 5.01 5.23 -6.11
N MET A 15 4.22 4.40 -6.81
CA MET A 15 4.61 3.89 -8.12
C MET A 15 4.89 5.01 -9.12
N LYS A 16 4.08 6.07 -9.10
CA LYS A 16 4.26 7.23 -9.98
C LYS A 16 5.52 8.01 -9.61
N ALA A 17 5.79 8.22 -8.32
CA ALA A 17 6.99 8.92 -7.84
C ALA A 17 8.27 8.19 -8.27
N ASP A 18 8.27 6.86 -8.21
CA ASP A 18 9.45 6.03 -8.43
C ASP A 18 9.55 5.44 -9.85
N GLY A 19 8.63 5.81 -10.74
CA GLY A 19 8.64 5.37 -12.14
C GLY A 19 8.30 3.87 -12.34
N TRP A 20 7.51 3.29 -11.44
CA TRP A 20 6.99 1.93 -11.59
C TRP A 20 5.74 1.86 -12.44
N THR A 21 5.66 0.83 -13.28
CA THR A 21 4.41 0.41 -13.92
C THR A 21 3.81 -0.77 -13.16
N GLN A 22 2.51 -0.98 -13.29
CA GLN A 22 1.84 -2.12 -12.64
C GLN A 22 2.40 -3.46 -13.13
N THR A 23 2.71 -3.56 -14.42
CA THR A 23 3.32 -4.75 -15.01
C THR A 23 4.69 -5.03 -14.40
N ARG A 24 5.58 -4.03 -14.34
CA ARG A 24 6.92 -4.18 -13.76
C ARG A 24 6.85 -4.57 -12.28
N LEU A 25 5.96 -3.96 -11.52
CA LEU A 25 5.78 -4.28 -10.10
C LEU A 25 5.19 -5.68 -9.91
N SER A 26 4.28 -6.10 -10.79
CA SER A 26 3.71 -7.46 -10.78
C SER A 26 4.79 -8.51 -11.02
N GLU A 27 5.65 -8.30 -12.01
CA GLU A 27 6.79 -9.19 -12.30
C GLU A 27 7.78 -9.26 -11.14
N ALA A 28 8.09 -8.11 -10.51
CA ALA A 28 9.06 -8.05 -9.42
C ALA A 28 8.54 -8.61 -8.09
N SER A 29 7.25 -8.41 -7.80
CA SER A 29 6.63 -8.82 -6.52
C SER A 29 5.94 -10.19 -6.57
N GLY A 30 5.60 -10.68 -7.76
CA GLY A 30 4.72 -11.85 -7.94
C GLY A 30 3.24 -11.57 -7.62
N VAL A 31 2.87 -10.35 -7.22
CA VAL A 31 1.47 -9.97 -6.98
C VAL A 31 0.77 -9.75 -8.32
N PRO A 32 -0.41 -10.34 -8.57
CA PRO A 32 -1.11 -10.16 -9.85
C PRO A 32 -1.40 -8.68 -10.15
N GLN A 33 -1.23 -8.28 -11.42
CA GLN A 33 -1.49 -6.89 -11.84
C GLN A 33 -2.90 -6.41 -11.46
N GLY A 34 -3.91 -7.30 -11.51
CA GLY A 34 -5.27 -6.98 -11.07
C GLY A 34 -5.38 -6.64 -9.58
N SER A 35 -4.59 -7.30 -8.73
CA SER A 35 -4.49 -6.99 -7.30
C SER A 35 -3.78 -5.65 -7.06
N ILE A 36 -2.71 -5.37 -7.80
CA ILE A 36 -2.00 -4.08 -7.76
C ILE A 36 -2.93 -2.93 -8.18
N SER A 37 -3.67 -3.12 -9.27
CA SER A 37 -4.59 -2.09 -9.80
C SER A 37 -5.68 -1.68 -8.81
N ARG A 38 -6.15 -2.65 -8.01
CA ARG A 38 -7.20 -2.46 -7.00
C ARG A 38 -6.67 -2.15 -5.60
N PHE A 39 -5.36 -2.16 -5.40
CA PHE A 39 -4.74 -2.04 -4.08
C PHE A 39 -5.30 -0.84 -3.31
N ASP A 40 -5.22 0.36 -3.86
CA ASP A 40 -5.67 1.59 -3.16
C ASP A 40 -7.18 1.65 -2.89
N SER A 41 -7.99 0.85 -3.59
CA SER A 41 -9.45 0.79 -3.43
C SER A 41 -9.92 -0.39 -2.57
N ASN A 42 -9.03 -1.30 -2.20
CA ASN A 42 -9.37 -2.47 -1.40
C ASN A 42 -9.39 -2.10 0.09
N GLY A 43 -10.49 -2.40 0.78
CA GLY A 43 -10.57 -2.22 2.24
C GLY A 43 -9.82 -3.29 3.05
N ARG A 44 -9.29 -4.34 2.40
CA ARG A 44 -8.53 -5.43 3.04
C ARG A 44 -7.39 -5.86 2.12
N HIS A 45 -6.24 -6.09 2.73
CA HIS A 45 -5.04 -6.60 2.06
C HIS A 45 -4.58 -7.89 2.73
N GLU A 46 -4.03 -8.80 1.94
CA GLU A 46 -3.34 -9.98 2.47
C GLU A 46 -1.90 -9.59 2.82
N ASP A 47 -1.41 -10.02 3.98
CA ASP A 47 -0.09 -9.65 4.50
C ASP A 47 1.04 -9.99 3.51
N TRP A 48 0.94 -11.14 2.82
CA TRP A 48 1.94 -11.56 1.86
C TRP A 48 2.03 -10.60 0.66
N GLN A 49 0.92 -9.98 0.26
CA GLN A 49 0.91 -9.01 -0.84
C GLN A 49 1.58 -7.71 -0.39
N VAL A 50 1.27 -7.24 0.82
CA VAL A 50 1.89 -6.04 1.41
C VAL A 50 3.40 -6.21 1.49
N VAL A 51 3.87 -7.31 2.08
CA VAL A 51 5.30 -7.60 2.24
C VAL A 51 5.99 -7.78 0.89
N ALA A 52 5.35 -8.42 -0.08
CA ALA A 52 5.92 -8.60 -1.42
C ALA A 52 6.09 -7.28 -2.17
N LEU A 53 5.10 -6.38 -2.10
CA LEU A 53 5.16 -5.06 -2.73
C LEU A 53 6.22 -4.18 -2.08
N MET A 54 6.30 -4.17 -0.74
CA MET A 54 7.34 -3.45 0.00
C MET A 54 8.75 -3.91 -0.42
N LYS A 55 8.98 -5.23 -0.48
CA LYS A 55 10.27 -5.78 -0.89
C LYS A 55 10.62 -5.46 -2.35
N ALA A 56 9.65 -5.52 -3.25
CA ALA A 56 9.87 -5.26 -4.67
C ALA A 56 10.10 -3.78 -4.98
N GLY A 57 9.33 -2.90 -4.34
CA GLY A 57 9.42 -1.45 -4.52
C GLY A 57 10.53 -0.79 -3.68
N GLY A 58 11.04 -1.49 -2.67
CA GLY A 58 11.99 -0.92 -1.70
C GLY A 58 11.33 0.04 -0.71
N TRP A 59 10.02 -0.11 -0.48
CA TRP A 59 9.22 0.78 0.36
C TRP A 59 9.04 0.27 1.78
N THR A 60 8.93 1.18 2.74
CA THR A 60 8.48 0.88 4.10
C THR A 60 6.95 0.77 4.16
N TYR A 61 6.45 0.33 5.31
CA TYR A 61 5.01 0.24 5.53
C TYR A 61 4.38 1.64 5.56
N GLU A 62 5.05 2.60 6.21
CA GLU A 62 4.64 4.00 6.36
C GLU A 62 4.71 4.79 5.05
N GLU A 63 5.51 4.34 4.08
CA GLU A 63 5.47 4.86 2.71
C GLU A 63 4.25 4.29 1.97
N LEU A 64 4.01 2.98 2.08
CA LEU A 64 2.94 2.27 1.38
C LEU A 64 1.53 2.62 1.90
N PHE A 65 1.44 2.94 3.19
CA PHE A 65 0.21 3.31 3.87
C PHE A 65 0.38 4.66 4.56
N GLU A 66 -0.50 5.60 4.23
CA GLU A 66 -0.70 6.82 5.01
C GLU A 66 -1.39 6.47 6.33
N ILE A 67 -0.77 6.86 7.44
CA ILE A 67 -1.25 6.61 8.79
C ILE A 67 -1.59 7.95 9.42
N GLU A 68 -2.86 8.18 9.69
CA GLU A 68 -3.35 9.35 10.40
C GLU A 68 -3.84 8.93 11.79
N ASP A 69 -3.35 9.64 12.81
CA ASP A 69 -3.96 9.55 14.14
C ASP A 69 -5.39 10.09 14.05
N GLY A 70 -6.37 9.26 14.40
CA GLY A 70 -7.73 9.74 14.58
C GLY A 70 -7.75 10.73 15.74
N SER A 71 -8.15 11.96 15.46
CA SER A 71 -8.52 12.92 16.48
C SER A 71 -9.69 12.36 17.27
N ASP A 72 -9.51 12.21 18.58
CA ASP A 72 -10.62 11.98 19.50
C ASP A 72 -11.49 13.25 19.48
N GLU A 73 -12.49 13.31 18.59
CA GLU A 73 -13.59 14.28 18.74
C GLU A 73 -14.54 13.72 19.81
N GLU A 74 -14.54 14.39 20.98
CA GLU A 74 -15.48 14.18 22.10
C GLU A 74 -16.94 14.40 21.69
#